data_AF-A0AAV5AKR7-F1
#
_entry.id   AF-A0AAV5AKR7-F1
#
_cell.length_a   1.000
_cell.length_b   1.000
_cell.length_c   1.000
_cell.angle_alpha   90.00
_cell.angle_beta   90.00
_cell.angle_gamma   90.00
#
_symmetry.space_group_name_H-M   'P 1'
#
loop_
_entity.id
_entity.type
_entity.pdbx_description
1 polymer ?
#
loop_
_entity_poly.entity_id
_entity_poly.type
_entity_poly.pdbx_seq_one_letter_code
_entity_poly.pdbx_strand_id
1 'polypeptide(L)'
;MSGLTVDCVSGVQHEGEATGKFEIINDINTYIALPQGEYVKDRAVIIVDVFGIQLNNNKADGFASNGLQTYVPDIFEGDPIPANALSDPTLKFDREKWFATHSMEITRPIVDKLLEGLRENGITKFGVVGYCYGARHTIDLAKKNLISAAAIAHPSRLVPEKDFPDLLAESNVPLLINSCEFDGAFPEEACKVADQTLGGGKYKPGYKRAYWIGCTHGFAVRGDMTNPQIKAGKEGAFTNTVEWFSKIPRQKKMPKAKSGKKPAPAPFGASKPAKVVKNPLFDAHPKNFGIGQDIQPKKDLTRFVKWPEYVRLQRQKVVLHQRLKVPPAIAQFSHTLDKNTATQLFKLLNKYRPETKQEKKARLDAEAKAVAEGQEDTKKDKKPLFVKYGLNHCVALIESKKANLVVIAHDVDPIELVVFVPALCRKMGVPYVIVKSKARLGTVVHKKTAAILTLQDVRSEDQKELSTIVSAAKINYNDKADEIRRTWGGGLRGNKSTEKLRRRAKAAGQAMTKAAAQKL
;
A
#
# COMPACT_ATOMS: atom_id res chain seq x y z
N MET A 1 -27.37 8.33 -28.15
CA MET A 1 -26.40 7.22 -27.95
C MET A 1 -25.69 7.51 -26.63
N SER A 2 -25.66 6.51 -25.74
CA SER A 2 -25.56 6.62 -24.27
C SER A 2 -24.33 7.35 -23.74
N GLY A 3 -24.53 8.59 -23.26
CA GLY A 3 -23.54 9.36 -22.50
C GLY A 3 -23.51 8.95 -21.02
N LEU A 4 -22.31 8.71 -20.49
CA LEU A 4 -22.05 8.29 -19.11
C LEU A 4 -22.03 9.51 -18.16
N THR A 5 -22.63 9.36 -16.96
CA THR A 5 -23.00 10.41 -16.00
C THR A 5 -21.85 11.01 -15.17
N VAL A 6 -22.12 12.17 -14.56
CA VAL A 6 -21.21 13.12 -13.88
C VAL A 6 -20.74 12.65 -12.47
N ASP A 7 -21.19 11.51 -11.97
CA ASP A 7 -20.97 11.09 -10.57
C ASP A 7 -19.65 10.35 -10.29
N CYS A 8 -18.63 10.57 -11.14
CA CYS A 8 -17.29 9.99 -10.97
C CYS A 8 -16.39 10.73 -9.95
N VAL A 9 -16.93 11.69 -9.19
CA VAL A 9 -16.14 12.80 -8.62
C VAL A 9 -16.40 13.03 -7.12
N SER A 10 -15.81 12.19 -6.29
CA SER A 10 -15.03 12.62 -5.11
C SER A 10 -14.41 11.38 -4.47
N GLY A 11 -13.11 11.40 -4.25
CA GLY A 11 -12.42 10.24 -3.73
C GLY A 11 -11.03 10.56 -3.20
N VAL A 12 -10.93 10.55 -1.87
CA VAL A 12 -9.70 10.81 -1.12
C VAL A 12 -8.77 9.60 -1.23
N GLN A 13 -7.48 9.87 -1.46
CA GLN A 13 -6.38 8.91 -1.44
C GLN A 13 -6.42 8.03 -0.18
N HIS A 14 -6.27 6.72 -0.36
CA HIS A 14 -6.04 5.79 0.73
C HIS A 14 -4.66 6.03 1.34
N GLU A 15 -4.59 6.71 2.47
CA GLU A 15 -3.32 7.07 3.11
C GLU A 15 -2.42 5.85 3.40
N GLY A 16 -1.12 6.00 3.14
CA GLY A 16 -0.09 4.98 3.36
C GLY A 16 0.95 4.96 2.23
N GLU A 17 2.20 4.68 2.57
CA GLU A 17 3.26 4.47 1.56
C GLU A 17 3.17 3.03 1.04
N ALA A 18 3.17 2.89 -0.28
CA ALA A 18 3.23 1.60 -0.95
C ALA A 18 4.51 0.86 -0.53
N THR A 19 4.42 -0.42 -0.15
CA THR A 19 5.54 -1.19 0.44
C THR A 19 6.17 -2.24 -0.48
N GLY A 20 5.54 -2.47 -1.62
CA GLY A 20 6.01 -3.34 -2.69
C GLY A 20 7.18 -2.76 -3.47
N LYS A 21 7.50 -3.40 -4.59
CA LYS A 21 8.62 -3.04 -5.46
C LYS A 21 8.18 -3.06 -6.92
N PHE A 22 8.87 -2.29 -7.76
CA PHE A 22 8.69 -2.36 -9.21
C PHE A 22 9.73 -3.32 -9.80
N GLU A 23 9.28 -4.28 -10.60
CA GLU A 23 10.15 -5.14 -11.40
C GLU A 23 9.55 -5.36 -12.78
N ILE A 24 10.39 -5.67 -13.76
CA ILE A 24 9.96 -6.02 -15.11
C ILE A 24 9.77 -7.54 -15.17
N ILE A 25 8.57 -7.98 -15.55
CA ILE A 25 8.23 -9.40 -15.75
C ILE A 25 7.76 -9.57 -17.19
N ASN A 26 8.50 -10.34 -17.99
CA ASN A 26 8.22 -10.56 -19.41
C ASN A 26 7.97 -9.24 -20.18
N ASP A 27 8.92 -8.30 -20.02
CA ASP A 27 8.89 -6.93 -20.55
C ASP A 27 7.79 -6.01 -20.01
N ILE A 28 7.00 -6.46 -19.02
CA ILE A 28 5.94 -5.65 -18.40
C ILE A 28 6.42 -5.05 -17.09
N ASN A 29 6.47 -3.72 -17.01
CA ASN A 29 6.70 -3.02 -15.74
C ASN A 29 5.56 -3.34 -14.77
N THR A 30 5.88 -3.93 -13.63
CA THR A 30 4.90 -4.50 -12.71
C THR A 30 5.20 -4.07 -11.29
N TYR A 31 4.20 -3.54 -10.58
CA TYR A 31 4.27 -3.37 -9.14
C TYR A 31 3.97 -4.69 -8.44
N ILE A 32 4.86 -5.11 -7.55
CA ILE A 32 4.83 -6.41 -6.89
C ILE A 32 4.74 -6.19 -5.38
N ALA A 33 3.67 -6.71 -4.77
CA ALA A 33 3.47 -6.77 -3.34
C ALA A 33 3.46 -8.24 -2.89
N LEU A 34 4.43 -8.62 -2.04
CA LEU A 34 4.58 -9.99 -1.55
C LEU A 34 4.23 -10.07 -0.05
N PRO A 35 3.58 -11.15 0.41
CA PRO A 35 3.31 -11.36 1.82
C PRO A 35 4.59 -11.45 2.65
N GLN A 36 4.52 -11.00 3.91
CA GLN A 36 5.59 -11.19 4.88
C GLN A 36 5.48 -12.57 5.53
N GLY A 37 6.57 -13.34 5.57
CA GLY A 37 6.60 -14.68 6.16
C GLY A 37 6.40 -15.81 5.15
N GLU A 38 5.89 -16.95 5.61
CA GLU A 38 5.60 -18.11 4.76
C GLU A 38 4.26 -17.92 4.05
N TYR A 39 4.25 -18.00 2.72
CA TYR A 39 3.05 -17.86 1.90
C TYR A 39 3.10 -18.79 0.68
N VAL A 40 1.95 -18.94 0.03
CA VAL A 40 1.76 -19.84 -1.10
C VAL A 40 2.33 -19.22 -2.38
N LYS A 41 3.40 -19.81 -2.93
CA LYS A 41 4.17 -19.23 -4.05
C LYS A 41 3.66 -19.57 -5.45
N ASP A 42 2.80 -20.58 -5.59
CA ASP A 42 2.26 -21.02 -6.89
C ASP A 42 0.99 -20.25 -7.30
N ARG A 43 0.56 -19.23 -6.53
CA ARG A 43 -0.69 -18.49 -6.75
C ARG A 43 -0.47 -16.99 -6.73
N ALA A 44 -0.96 -16.26 -7.73
CA ALA A 44 -0.89 -14.80 -7.76
C ALA A 44 -2.26 -14.16 -7.87
N VAL A 45 -2.40 -12.95 -7.31
CA VAL A 45 -3.50 -12.03 -7.60
C VAL A 45 -3.00 -10.96 -8.56
N ILE A 46 -3.73 -10.71 -9.63
CA ILE A 46 -3.44 -9.62 -10.58
C ILE A 46 -4.51 -8.54 -10.42
N ILE A 47 -4.09 -7.29 -10.31
CA ILE A 47 -5.01 -6.14 -10.25
C ILE A 47 -4.96 -5.38 -11.56
N VAL A 48 -6.12 -5.07 -12.12
CA VAL A 48 -6.26 -4.23 -13.31
C VAL A 48 -7.21 -3.06 -13.00
N ASP A 49 -6.74 -1.84 -13.25
CA ASP A 49 -7.46 -0.58 -13.01
C ASP A 49 -7.05 0.46 -14.06
N VAL A 50 -7.94 1.42 -14.35
CA VAL A 50 -7.74 2.46 -15.37
C VAL A 50 -6.67 3.50 -15.01
N PHE A 51 -6.38 3.67 -13.72
CA PHE A 51 -5.35 4.59 -13.24
C PHE A 51 -3.94 3.96 -13.23
N GLY A 52 -3.84 2.69 -13.63
CA GLY A 52 -2.56 1.98 -13.74
C GLY A 52 -1.80 1.86 -12.42
N ILE A 53 -0.51 1.56 -12.55
CA ILE A 53 0.44 1.41 -11.42
C ILE A 53 0.86 2.74 -10.80
N GLN A 54 0.43 3.87 -11.38
CA GLN A 54 0.78 5.23 -10.99
C GLN A 54 -0.14 5.73 -9.87
N LEU A 55 -1.33 5.15 -9.73
CA LEU A 55 -2.15 5.33 -8.53
C LEU A 55 -1.47 4.64 -7.35
N ASN A 56 -1.58 5.20 -6.14
CA ASN A 56 -1.00 4.61 -4.94
C ASN A 56 -1.47 3.14 -4.76
N ASN A 57 -0.55 2.19 -4.93
CA ASN A 57 -0.83 0.74 -4.99
C ASN A 57 -0.95 0.06 -3.62
N ASN A 58 -1.25 0.81 -2.56
CA ASN A 58 -1.43 0.26 -1.21
C ASN A 58 -2.55 -0.81 -1.11
N LYS A 59 -3.41 -0.92 -2.12
CA LYS A 59 -4.36 -2.04 -2.28
C LYS A 59 -3.66 -3.36 -2.54
N ALA A 60 -2.63 -3.37 -3.41
CA ALA A 60 -1.81 -4.55 -3.64
C ALA A 60 -1.06 -4.95 -2.37
N ASP A 61 -0.58 -3.97 -1.60
CA ASP A 61 0.01 -4.20 -0.27
C ASP A 61 -1.01 -4.75 0.74
N GLY A 62 -2.28 -4.32 0.64
CA GLY A 62 -3.39 -4.86 1.42
C GLY A 62 -3.62 -6.34 1.14
N PHE A 63 -3.67 -6.75 -0.12
CA PHE A 63 -3.79 -8.18 -0.50
C PHE A 63 -2.56 -8.98 -0.04
N ALA A 64 -1.35 -8.45 -0.21
CA ALA A 64 -0.11 -9.05 0.29
C ALA A 64 -0.10 -9.24 1.81
N SER A 65 -0.60 -8.26 2.56
CA SER A 65 -0.74 -8.35 4.02
C SER A 65 -1.73 -9.42 4.46
N ASN A 66 -2.61 -9.88 3.57
CA ASN A 66 -3.55 -10.99 3.77
C ASN A 66 -3.05 -12.31 3.16
N GLY A 67 -1.75 -12.44 2.88
CA GLY A 67 -1.15 -13.69 2.41
C GLY A 67 -1.24 -13.95 0.91
N LEU A 68 -1.69 -12.96 0.12
CA LEU A 68 -1.87 -13.09 -1.33
C LEU A 68 -0.76 -12.32 -2.07
N GLN A 69 0.19 -13.01 -2.70
CA GLN A 69 1.15 -12.32 -3.57
C GLN A 69 0.44 -11.67 -4.74
N THR A 70 0.67 -10.37 -4.91
CA THR A 70 -0.15 -9.51 -5.74
C THR A 70 0.70 -8.72 -6.72
N TYR A 71 0.25 -8.65 -7.95
CA TYR A 71 0.95 -8.07 -9.10
C TYR A 71 0.03 -7.07 -9.78
N VAL A 72 0.53 -5.88 -10.07
CA VAL A 72 -0.20 -4.82 -10.80
C VAL A 72 0.60 -4.48 -12.05
N PRO A 73 0.19 -4.94 -13.25
CA PRO A 73 0.85 -4.60 -14.50
C PRO A 73 0.60 -3.15 -14.92
N ASP A 74 1.61 -2.51 -15.49
CA ASP A 74 1.48 -1.26 -16.24
C ASP A 74 0.88 -1.53 -17.63
N ILE A 75 -0.43 -1.75 -17.68
CA ILE A 75 -1.14 -2.06 -18.93
C ILE A 75 -1.26 -0.87 -19.89
N PHE A 76 -0.75 0.30 -19.51
CA PHE A 76 -0.75 1.52 -20.30
C PHE A 76 0.66 2.01 -20.64
N GLU A 77 1.70 1.22 -20.34
CA GLU A 77 3.10 1.50 -20.69
C GLU A 77 3.57 2.92 -20.28
N GLY A 78 3.10 3.40 -19.13
CA GLY A 78 3.44 4.73 -18.62
C GLY A 78 2.46 5.86 -18.98
N ASP A 79 1.39 5.58 -19.72
CA ASP A 79 0.33 6.55 -20.08
C ASP A 79 -1.05 6.21 -19.47
N PRO A 80 -1.18 6.00 -18.14
CA PRO A 80 -2.48 5.78 -17.53
C PRO A 80 -3.34 7.06 -17.58
N ILE A 81 -4.64 6.93 -17.30
CA ILE A 81 -5.44 8.13 -17.00
C ILE A 81 -4.85 8.83 -15.75
N PRO A 82 -4.51 10.13 -15.83
CA PRO A 82 -3.95 10.85 -14.70
C PRO A 82 -4.89 10.84 -13.50
N ALA A 83 -4.36 10.58 -12.30
CA ALA A 83 -5.16 10.56 -11.07
C ALA A 83 -5.88 11.90 -10.80
N ASN A 84 -5.29 13.01 -11.27
CA ASN A 84 -5.86 14.36 -11.18
C ASN A 84 -6.84 14.71 -12.31
N ALA A 85 -6.91 13.93 -13.39
CA ALA A 85 -7.84 14.16 -14.51
C ALA A 85 -9.32 14.11 -14.12
N LEU A 86 -9.61 13.67 -12.89
CA LEU A 86 -10.96 13.57 -12.35
C LEU A 86 -11.17 14.38 -11.07
N SER A 87 -10.18 15.16 -10.62
CA SER A 87 -10.30 16.04 -9.44
C SER A 87 -9.96 17.50 -9.74
N ASP A 88 -9.27 17.75 -10.85
CA ASP A 88 -8.98 19.09 -11.33
C ASP A 88 -9.97 19.49 -12.42
N PRO A 89 -10.92 20.40 -12.14
CA PRO A 89 -11.90 20.87 -13.13
C PRO A 89 -11.25 21.69 -14.27
N THR A 90 -9.95 22.01 -14.17
CA THR A 90 -9.20 22.72 -15.20
C THR A 90 -8.45 21.79 -16.16
N LEU A 91 -8.34 20.49 -15.84
CA LEU A 91 -7.67 19.51 -16.69
C LEU A 91 -8.57 19.08 -17.85
N LYS A 92 -8.33 19.62 -19.05
CA LYS A 92 -8.98 19.15 -20.28
C LYS A 92 -8.36 17.82 -20.74
N PHE A 93 -8.78 16.71 -20.13
CA PHE A 93 -8.38 15.36 -20.56
C PHE A 93 -9.41 14.77 -21.52
N ASP A 94 -8.99 14.52 -22.76
CA ASP A 94 -9.83 13.89 -23.78
C ASP A 94 -9.85 12.37 -23.58
N ARG A 95 -10.87 11.92 -22.85
CA ARG A 95 -11.07 10.50 -22.51
C ARG A 95 -11.33 9.64 -23.74
N GLU A 96 -12.06 10.15 -24.73
CA GLU A 96 -12.42 9.38 -25.92
C GLU A 96 -11.18 9.10 -26.77
N LYS A 97 -10.34 10.14 -26.98
CA LYS A 97 -9.06 9.98 -27.67
C LYS A 97 -8.11 9.04 -26.94
N TRP A 98 -8.07 9.10 -25.61
CA TRP A 98 -7.25 8.20 -24.82
C TRP A 98 -7.74 6.74 -24.94
N PHE A 99 -9.04 6.50 -24.88
CA PHE A 99 -9.59 5.15 -25.07
C PHE A 99 -9.36 4.59 -26.48
N ALA A 100 -9.32 5.44 -27.51
CA ALA A 100 -8.99 5.01 -28.87
C ALA A 100 -7.55 4.49 -29.00
N THR A 101 -6.64 4.96 -28.15
CA THR A 101 -5.21 4.57 -28.14
C THR A 101 -4.87 3.53 -27.07
N HIS A 102 -5.80 3.25 -26.16
CA HIS A 102 -5.67 2.28 -25.06
C HIS A 102 -6.83 1.29 -25.05
N SER A 103 -7.15 0.76 -26.24
CA SER A 103 -8.24 -0.19 -26.43
C SER A 103 -7.92 -1.55 -25.81
N MET A 104 -8.93 -2.42 -25.73
CA MET A 104 -8.74 -3.78 -25.19
C MET A 104 -7.77 -4.60 -26.04
N GLU A 105 -7.72 -4.37 -27.35
CA GLU A 105 -6.80 -5.03 -28.27
C GLU A 105 -5.33 -4.71 -27.96
N ILE A 106 -5.07 -3.53 -27.38
CA ILE A 106 -3.74 -3.07 -26.98
C ILE A 106 -3.42 -3.53 -25.55
N THR A 107 -4.32 -3.32 -24.60
CA THR A 107 -4.05 -3.53 -23.18
C THR A 107 -4.17 -4.99 -22.75
N ARG A 108 -4.96 -5.81 -23.44
CA ARG A 108 -5.14 -7.23 -23.09
C ARG A 108 -3.89 -8.09 -23.35
N PRO A 109 -3.19 -7.99 -24.49
CA PRO A 109 -1.95 -8.72 -24.71
C PRO A 109 -0.89 -8.48 -23.62
N ILE A 110 -0.87 -7.30 -22.99
CA ILE A 110 0.05 -6.99 -21.89
C ILE A 110 -0.26 -7.85 -20.66
N VAL A 111 -1.54 -8.03 -20.32
CA VAL A 111 -1.96 -8.92 -19.21
C VAL A 111 -1.65 -10.38 -19.53
N ASP A 112 -1.86 -10.80 -20.79
CA ASP A 112 -1.55 -12.17 -21.22
C ASP A 112 -0.03 -12.45 -21.15
N LYS A 113 0.82 -11.49 -21.55
CA LYS A 113 2.29 -11.55 -21.39
C LYS A 113 2.72 -11.64 -19.93
N LEU A 114 2.10 -10.85 -19.04
CA LEU A 114 2.39 -10.94 -17.60
C LEU A 114 2.05 -12.34 -17.07
N LEU A 115 0.88 -12.89 -17.42
CA LEU A 115 0.48 -14.23 -17.02
C LEU A 115 1.49 -15.29 -17.48
N GLU A 116 1.99 -15.19 -18.70
CA GLU A 116 3.04 -16.06 -19.23
C GLU A 116 4.34 -15.95 -18.42
N GLY A 117 4.85 -14.73 -18.19
CA GLY A 117 6.06 -14.51 -17.40
C GLY A 117 5.94 -14.99 -15.95
N LEU A 118 4.75 -14.87 -15.35
CA LEU A 118 4.51 -15.41 -14.01
C LEU A 118 4.47 -16.94 -14.01
N ARG A 119 3.96 -17.58 -15.07
CA ARG A 119 4.01 -19.05 -15.22
C ARG A 119 5.44 -19.57 -15.29
N GLU A 120 6.31 -18.91 -16.04
CA GLU A 120 7.74 -19.24 -16.10
C GLU A 120 8.42 -19.12 -14.73
N ASN A 121 7.97 -18.18 -13.90
CA ASN A 121 8.44 -18.00 -12.53
C ASN A 121 7.77 -18.95 -11.50
N GLY A 122 7.03 -19.96 -11.97
CA GLY A 122 6.46 -21.02 -11.12
C GLY A 122 5.06 -20.74 -10.56
N ILE A 123 4.38 -19.68 -11.01
CA ILE A 123 3.01 -19.37 -10.62
C ILE A 123 2.03 -20.10 -11.56
N THR A 124 1.20 -20.96 -11.01
CA THR A 124 0.30 -21.82 -11.82
C THR A 124 -1.17 -21.43 -11.72
N LYS A 125 -1.55 -20.67 -10.68
CA LYS A 125 -2.94 -20.23 -10.45
C LYS A 125 -3.03 -18.72 -10.31
N PHE A 126 -4.02 -18.14 -10.97
CA PHE A 126 -4.19 -16.68 -11.02
C PHE A 126 -5.58 -16.29 -10.54
N GLY A 127 -5.66 -15.41 -9.54
CA GLY A 127 -6.85 -14.62 -9.26
C GLY A 127 -6.73 -13.29 -9.97
N VAL A 128 -7.81 -12.75 -10.54
CA VAL A 128 -7.79 -11.41 -11.14
C VAL A 128 -8.86 -10.53 -10.52
N VAL A 129 -8.45 -9.32 -10.12
CA VAL A 129 -9.31 -8.25 -9.64
C VAL A 129 -9.40 -7.17 -10.70
N GLY A 130 -10.59 -6.98 -11.25
CA GLY A 130 -10.89 -5.90 -12.19
C GLY A 130 -11.64 -4.76 -11.52
N TYR A 131 -11.04 -3.58 -11.44
CA TYR A 131 -11.73 -2.36 -11.01
C TYR A 131 -12.13 -1.53 -12.21
N CYS A 132 -13.39 -1.08 -12.27
CA CYS A 132 -13.87 -0.23 -13.37
C CYS A 132 -13.52 -0.81 -14.75
N TYR A 133 -12.53 -0.21 -15.44
CA TYR A 133 -12.01 -0.64 -16.74
C TYR A 133 -11.50 -2.09 -16.73
N GLY A 134 -10.86 -2.51 -15.64
CA GLY A 134 -10.31 -3.86 -15.51
C GLY A 134 -11.36 -4.96 -15.45
N ALA A 135 -12.65 -4.64 -15.28
CA ALA A 135 -13.72 -5.64 -15.29
C ALA A 135 -13.77 -6.41 -16.61
N ARG A 136 -13.56 -5.72 -17.74
CA ARG A 136 -13.53 -6.36 -19.07
C ARG A 136 -12.41 -7.39 -19.18
N HIS A 137 -11.19 -7.03 -18.77
CA HIS A 137 -10.04 -7.95 -18.76
C HIS A 137 -10.33 -9.20 -17.94
N THR A 138 -10.86 -9.02 -16.73
CA THR A 138 -11.21 -10.11 -15.83
C THR A 138 -12.25 -11.05 -16.45
N ILE A 139 -13.29 -10.51 -17.09
CA ILE A 139 -14.33 -11.32 -17.73
C ILE A 139 -13.77 -12.10 -18.94
N ASP A 140 -13.02 -11.50 -19.87
CA ASP A 140 -12.51 -12.33 -20.98
C ASP A 140 -11.39 -13.28 -20.55
N LEU A 141 -10.69 -13.03 -19.43
CA LEU A 141 -9.75 -14.01 -18.86
C LEU A 141 -10.50 -15.20 -18.27
N ALA A 142 -11.62 -14.94 -17.59
CA ALA A 142 -12.51 -15.96 -17.05
C ALA A 142 -13.12 -16.83 -18.16
N LYS A 143 -13.68 -16.20 -19.20
CA LYS A 143 -14.23 -16.91 -20.38
C LYS A 143 -13.23 -17.85 -21.02
N LYS A 144 -11.96 -17.42 -21.16
CA LYS A 144 -10.88 -18.23 -21.71
C LYS A 144 -10.28 -19.24 -20.73
N ASN A 145 -10.80 -19.34 -19.50
CA ASN A 145 -10.29 -20.23 -18.45
C ASN A 145 -8.79 -20.05 -18.14
N LEU A 146 -8.26 -18.83 -18.34
CA LEU A 146 -6.83 -18.54 -18.13
C LEU A 146 -6.49 -18.23 -16.68
N ILE A 147 -7.52 -18.04 -15.85
CA ILE A 147 -7.44 -17.67 -14.43
C ILE A 147 -8.25 -18.67 -13.60
N SER A 148 -7.99 -18.73 -12.30
CA SER A 148 -8.62 -19.66 -11.36
C SER A 148 -9.75 -19.03 -10.54
N ALA A 149 -9.80 -17.70 -10.45
CA ALA A 149 -10.90 -16.97 -9.82
C ALA A 149 -10.96 -15.53 -10.33
N ALA A 150 -12.18 -15.02 -10.49
CA ALA A 150 -12.46 -13.66 -10.93
C ALA A 150 -13.15 -12.87 -9.83
N ALA A 151 -12.71 -11.62 -9.61
CA ALA A 151 -13.43 -10.64 -8.81
C ALA A 151 -13.46 -9.31 -9.56
N ILE A 152 -14.63 -8.69 -9.63
CA ILE A 152 -14.80 -7.36 -10.22
C ILE A 152 -15.51 -6.43 -9.24
N ALA A 153 -15.18 -5.14 -9.29
CA ALA A 153 -15.83 -4.13 -8.47
C ALA A 153 -16.15 -2.89 -9.29
N HIS A 154 -17.37 -2.33 -9.08
CA HIS A 154 -17.97 -1.26 -9.88
C HIS A 154 -17.66 -1.43 -11.38
N PRO A 155 -18.16 -2.52 -12.00
CA PRO A 155 -17.75 -2.93 -13.34
C PRO A 155 -18.01 -1.86 -14.39
N SER A 156 -17.25 -1.88 -15.48
CA SER A 156 -17.54 -1.08 -16.67
C SER A 156 -17.18 -1.86 -17.92
N ARG A 157 -17.65 -1.40 -19.08
CA ARG A 157 -17.34 -1.99 -20.41
C ARG A 157 -17.82 -3.44 -20.58
N LEU A 158 -18.74 -3.88 -19.73
CA LEU A 158 -19.45 -5.14 -19.92
C LEU A 158 -20.70 -4.90 -20.76
N VAL A 159 -21.08 -5.92 -21.52
CA VAL A 159 -22.37 -6.05 -22.19
C VAL A 159 -23.09 -7.22 -21.50
N PRO A 160 -23.79 -6.98 -20.38
CA PRO A 160 -24.35 -8.03 -19.52
C PRO A 160 -25.12 -9.13 -20.26
N GLU A 161 -25.92 -8.72 -21.25
CA GLU A 161 -26.80 -9.58 -22.05
C GLU A 161 -26.02 -10.56 -22.94
N LYS A 162 -24.74 -10.29 -23.19
CA LYS A 162 -23.83 -11.15 -23.96
C LYS A 162 -22.79 -11.80 -23.07
N ASP A 163 -22.12 -11.00 -22.24
CA ASP A 163 -20.96 -11.44 -21.47
C ASP A 163 -21.33 -12.49 -20.42
N PHE A 164 -22.48 -12.38 -19.74
CA PHE A 164 -22.88 -13.35 -18.72
C PHE A 164 -23.41 -14.67 -19.29
N PRO A 165 -24.23 -14.69 -20.36
CA PRO A 165 -24.55 -15.95 -21.05
C PRO A 165 -23.31 -16.67 -21.59
N ASP A 166 -22.37 -15.94 -22.20
CA ASP A 166 -21.12 -16.56 -22.66
C ASP A 166 -20.30 -17.11 -21.48
N LEU A 167 -20.25 -16.38 -20.35
CA LEU A 167 -19.58 -16.87 -19.14
C LEU A 167 -20.23 -18.15 -18.63
N LEU A 168 -21.57 -18.21 -18.60
CA LEU A 168 -22.34 -19.38 -18.19
C LEU A 168 -22.04 -20.60 -19.07
N ALA A 169 -21.85 -20.39 -20.37
CA ALA A 169 -21.59 -21.46 -21.34
C ALA A 169 -20.13 -21.97 -21.32
N GLU A 170 -19.14 -21.08 -21.17
CA GLU A 170 -17.75 -21.39 -21.49
C GLU A 170 -16.79 -21.42 -20.28
N SER A 171 -17.11 -20.71 -19.19
CA SER A 171 -16.16 -20.45 -18.10
C SER A 171 -16.31 -21.44 -16.95
N ASN A 172 -15.18 -21.95 -16.45
CA ASN A 172 -15.04 -22.73 -15.22
C ASN A 172 -14.53 -21.90 -14.03
N VAL A 173 -14.56 -20.56 -14.15
CA VAL A 173 -13.93 -19.64 -13.21
C VAL A 173 -14.98 -19.01 -12.29
N PRO A 174 -14.90 -19.19 -10.95
CA PRO A 174 -15.82 -18.53 -10.02
C PRO A 174 -15.75 -17.01 -10.14
N LEU A 175 -16.91 -16.34 -10.14
CA LEU A 175 -17.04 -14.88 -10.27
C LEU A 175 -17.64 -14.21 -9.01
N LEU A 176 -16.92 -13.22 -8.47
CA LEU A 176 -17.43 -12.25 -7.49
C LEU A 176 -17.68 -10.90 -8.16
N ILE A 177 -18.85 -10.31 -7.94
CA ILE A 177 -19.18 -8.93 -8.37
C ILE A 177 -19.45 -8.06 -7.12
N ASN A 178 -18.69 -6.98 -6.93
CA ASN A 178 -19.01 -5.93 -5.97
C ASN A 178 -19.67 -4.75 -6.71
N SER A 179 -20.98 -4.65 -6.59
CA SER A 179 -21.84 -3.63 -7.21
C SER A 179 -22.29 -2.59 -6.18
N CYS A 180 -22.74 -1.42 -6.63
CA CYS A 180 -23.22 -0.35 -5.77
C CYS A 180 -24.48 0.32 -6.33
N GLU A 181 -25.13 1.13 -5.50
CA GLU A 181 -26.42 1.74 -5.79
C GLU A 181 -26.38 2.77 -6.93
N PHE A 182 -25.40 3.67 -6.90
CA PHE A 182 -25.31 4.76 -7.87
C PHE A 182 -24.18 4.50 -8.87
N ASP A 183 -24.37 3.50 -9.74
CA ASP A 183 -23.39 3.11 -10.77
C ASP A 183 -23.96 3.27 -12.19
N GLY A 184 -23.58 4.35 -12.89
CA GLY A 184 -23.98 4.58 -14.28
C GLY A 184 -23.32 3.62 -15.29
N ALA A 185 -22.23 2.94 -14.91
CA ALA A 185 -21.53 1.97 -15.79
C ALA A 185 -22.00 0.53 -15.57
N PHE A 186 -22.55 0.21 -14.40
CA PHE A 186 -23.16 -1.07 -14.08
C PHE A 186 -24.46 -0.87 -13.27
N PRO A 187 -25.52 -0.36 -13.92
CA PRO A 187 -26.77 0.00 -13.25
C PRO A 187 -27.54 -1.21 -12.70
N GLU A 188 -28.62 -0.94 -11.96
CA GLU A 188 -29.45 -2.00 -11.36
C GLU A 188 -29.96 -3.02 -12.38
N GLU A 189 -30.30 -2.60 -13.60
CA GLU A 189 -30.72 -3.50 -14.68
C GLU A 189 -29.60 -4.48 -15.08
N ALA A 190 -28.36 -4.00 -15.17
CA ALA A 190 -27.20 -4.88 -15.41
C ALA A 190 -26.97 -5.86 -14.25
N CYS A 191 -27.22 -5.43 -13.01
CA CYS A 191 -27.18 -6.30 -11.83
C CYS A 191 -28.26 -7.39 -11.89
N LYS A 192 -29.49 -7.04 -12.32
CA LYS A 192 -30.60 -7.99 -12.50
C LYS A 192 -30.26 -9.03 -13.56
N VAL A 193 -29.71 -8.61 -14.70
CA VAL A 193 -29.25 -9.54 -15.75
C VAL A 193 -28.20 -10.50 -15.19
N ALA A 194 -27.19 -10.00 -14.46
CA ALA A 194 -26.17 -10.85 -13.83
C ALA A 194 -26.78 -11.91 -12.89
N ASP A 195 -27.68 -11.50 -12.00
CA ASP A 195 -28.29 -12.40 -11.02
C ASP A 195 -29.26 -13.39 -11.66
N GLN A 196 -30.01 -12.98 -12.67
CA GLN A 196 -30.92 -13.86 -13.40
C GLN A 196 -30.17 -14.91 -14.21
N THR A 197 -29.05 -14.53 -14.84
CA THR A 197 -28.25 -15.43 -15.68
C THR A 197 -27.35 -16.36 -14.86
N LEU A 198 -26.61 -15.82 -13.88
CA LEU A 198 -25.57 -16.57 -13.15
C LEU A 198 -26.01 -17.04 -11.76
N GLY A 199 -27.01 -16.39 -11.16
CA GLY A 199 -27.50 -16.67 -9.83
C GLY A 199 -28.31 -17.97 -9.72
N GLY A 200 -28.81 -18.25 -8.51
CA GLY A 200 -29.63 -19.44 -8.22
C GLY A 200 -28.91 -20.78 -8.46
N GLY A 201 -27.58 -20.80 -8.45
CA GLY A 201 -26.78 -22.00 -8.74
C GLY A 201 -26.66 -22.35 -10.23
N LYS A 202 -27.18 -21.51 -11.14
CA LYS A 202 -27.03 -21.72 -12.60
C LYS A 202 -25.58 -21.73 -13.01
N TYR A 203 -24.77 -20.83 -12.44
CA TYR A 203 -23.33 -20.79 -12.71
C TYR A 203 -22.55 -21.77 -11.83
N LYS A 204 -22.28 -22.96 -12.38
CA LYS A 204 -21.63 -24.08 -11.67
C LYS A 204 -20.30 -23.74 -10.98
N PRO A 205 -19.40 -22.91 -11.55
CA PRO A 205 -18.14 -22.57 -10.88
C PRO A 205 -18.32 -21.78 -9.58
N GLY A 206 -19.45 -21.09 -9.42
CA GLY A 206 -19.78 -20.27 -8.27
C GLY A 206 -19.89 -18.79 -8.64
N TYR A 207 -21.00 -18.19 -8.22
CA TYR A 207 -21.30 -16.78 -8.41
C TYR A 207 -21.69 -16.15 -7.07
N LYS A 208 -21.13 -14.97 -6.78
CA LYS A 208 -21.57 -14.14 -5.65
C LYS A 208 -21.61 -12.68 -6.11
N ARG A 209 -22.70 -11.99 -5.81
CA ARG A 209 -22.79 -10.54 -5.94
C ARG A 209 -22.99 -9.91 -4.58
N ALA A 210 -22.15 -8.91 -4.28
CA ALA A 210 -22.35 -8.00 -3.16
C ALA A 210 -22.87 -6.66 -3.68
N TYR A 211 -23.79 -6.08 -2.93
CA TYR A 211 -24.42 -4.80 -3.27
C TYR A 211 -24.21 -3.81 -2.12
N TRP A 212 -23.62 -2.66 -2.44
CA TRP A 212 -23.23 -1.66 -1.45
C TRP A 212 -24.09 -0.40 -1.60
N ILE A 213 -24.96 -0.20 -0.62
CA ILE A 213 -25.91 0.93 -0.52
C ILE A 213 -25.14 2.24 -0.26
N GLY A 214 -25.58 3.35 -0.86
CA GLY A 214 -24.98 4.68 -0.73
C GLY A 214 -23.64 4.85 -1.45
N CYS A 215 -23.15 3.81 -2.14
CA CYS A 215 -21.90 3.85 -2.88
C CYS A 215 -22.11 4.25 -4.34
N THR A 216 -21.14 4.98 -4.90
CA THR A 216 -21.10 5.39 -6.31
C THR A 216 -20.00 4.64 -7.08
N HIS A 217 -20.02 4.77 -8.41
CA HIS A 217 -18.98 4.19 -9.27
C HIS A 217 -17.56 4.59 -8.81
N GLY A 218 -16.69 3.59 -8.63
CA GLY A 218 -15.33 3.80 -8.11
C GLY A 218 -15.18 3.63 -6.60
N PHE A 219 -16.24 3.33 -5.85
CA PHE A 219 -16.20 3.21 -4.38
C PHE A 219 -15.08 2.27 -3.87
N ALA A 220 -14.84 1.14 -4.55
CA ALA A 220 -13.84 0.16 -4.11
C ALA A 220 -12.39 0.65 -4.29
N VAL A 221 -12.16 1.64 -5.15
CA VAL A 221 -10.84 2.19 -5.46
C VAL A 221 -10.64 3.57 -4.83
N ARG A 222 -11.68 4.41 -4.81
CA ARG A 222 -11.61 5.83 -4.48
C ARG A 222 -12.69 6.27 -3.50
N GLY A 223 -13.45 5.37 -2.88
CA GLY A 223 -14.52 5.76 -1.96
C GLY A 223 -14.05 6.68 -0.83
N ASP A 224 -14.84 7.73 -0.55
CA ASP A 224 -14.64 8.65 0.56
C ASP A 224 -14.71 7.91 1.92
N MET A 225 -13.59 7.93 2.65
CA MET A 225 -13.47 7.26 3.94
C MET A 225 -14.15 8.02 5.09
N THR A 226 -14.55 9.27 4.87
CA THR A 226 -15.28 10.10 5.85
C THR A 226 -16.78 9.78 5.85
N ASN A 227 -17.32 9.30 4.72
CA ASN A 227 -18.68 8.80 4.62
C ASN A 227 -18.76 7.34 5.13
N PRO A 228 -19.57 7.04 6.16
CA PRO A 228 -19.66 5.69 6.73
C PRO A 228 -20.15 4.62 5.75
N GLN A 229 -21.09 4.94 4.85
CA GLN A 229 -21.63 3.98 3.89
C GLN A 229 -20.59 3.63 2.81
N ILE A 230 -19.90 4.65 2.30
CA ILE A 230 -18.86 4.47 1.28
C ILE A 230 -17.66 3.73 1.87
N LYS A 231 -17.27 4.07 3.11
CA LYS A 231 -16.24 3.32 3.86
C LYS A 231 -16.62 1.85 4.02
N ALA A 232 -17.84 1.56 4.48
CA ALA A 232 -18.31 0.19 4.64
C ALA A 232 -18.32 -0.58 3.31
N GLY A 233 -18.78 0.07 2.22
CA GLY A 233 -18.76 -0.50 0.88
C GLY A 233 -17.35 -0.86 0.43
N LYS A 234 -16.41 0.04 0.65
CA LYS A 234 -15.02 -0.09 0.24
C LYS A 234 -14.25 -1.16 1.03
N GLU A 235 -14.31 -1.12 2.36
CA GLU A 235 -13.69 -2.12 3.25
C GLU A 235 -14.33 -3.50 3.05
N GLY A 236 -15.66 -3.52 2.85
CA GLY A 236 -16.42 -4.73 2.60
C GLY A 236 -16.12 -5.36 1.23
N ALA A 237 -15.98 -4.56 0.16
CA ALA A 237 -15.60 -5.05 -1.15
C ALA A 237 -14.19 -5.65 -1.15
N PHE A 238 -13.25 -5.01 -0.44
CA PHE A 238 -11.92 -5.56 -0.21
C PHE A 238 -11.97 -6.90 0.55
N THR A 239 -12.69 -6.93 1.66
CA THR A 239 -12.86 -8.14 2.50
C THR A 239 -13.48 -9.29 1.70
N ASN A 240 -14.58 -9.04 0.99
CA ASN A 240 -15.21 -10.02 0.12
C ASN A 240 -14.23 -10.60 -0.90
N THR A 241 -13.36 -9.75 -1.48
CA THR A 241 -12.39 -10.16 -2.50
C THR A 241 -11.26 -11.02 -1.91
N VAL A 242 -10.74 -10.64 -0.74
CA VAL A 242 -9.73 -11.43 -0.01
C VAL A 242 -10.28 -12.81 0.35
N GLU A 243 -11.49 -12.85 0.90
CA GLU A 243 -12.16 -14.12 1.23
C GLU A 243 -12.42 -14.97 -0.01
N TRP A 244 -12.81 -14.34 -1.12
CA TRP A 244 -13.07 -15.02 -2.39
C TRP A 244 -11.85 -15.79 -2.90
N PHE A 245 -10.67 -15.16 -2.89
CA PHE A 245 -9.44 -15.82 -3.31
C PHE A 245 -8.88 -16.79 -2.27
N SER A 246 -9.18 -16.58 -0.99
CA SER A 246 -8.79 -17.50 0.09
C SER A 246 -9.54 -18.84 0.01
N LYS A 247 -10.74 -18.86 -0.57
CA LYS A 247 -11.56 -20.08 -0.77
C LYS A 247 -11.12 -20.97 -1.93
N ILE A 248 -10.11 -20.58 -2.71
CA ILE A 248 -9.55 -21.42 -3.78
C ILE A 248 -8.89 -22.66 -3.15
N PRO A 249 -9.39 -23.90 -3.40
CA PRO A 249 -8.94 -25.09 -2.68
C PRO A 249 -7.42 -25.28 -2.68
N ARG A 250 -6.86 -25.62 -1.51
CA ARG A 250 -5.51 -26.20 -1.38
C ARG A 250 -5.56 -27.60 -1.97
N GLN A 251 -4.97 -27.82 -3.14
CA GLN A 251 -4.92 -29.16 -3.70
C GLN A 251 -3.90 -29.98 -2.89
N LYS A 252 -4.32 -31.15 -2.40
CA LYS A 252 -3.42 -32.15 -1.79
C LYS A 252 -2.26 -32.43 -2.76
N LYS A 253 -1.04 -32.49 -2.21
CA LYS A 253 0.18 -32.84 -2.95
C LYS A 253 -0.07 -34.09 -3.78
N MET A 254 -0.05 -33.97 -5.11
CA MET A 254 0.14 -35.10 -5.99
C MET A 254 1.62 -35.46 -6.04
N PRO A 255 1.96 -36.76 -6.09
CA PRO A 255 3.34 -37.21 -6.11
C PRO A 255 4.04 -36.82 -7.42
N LYS A 256 5.36 -36.62 -7.31
CA LYS A 256 6.28 -36.28 -8.41
C LYS A 256 5.97 -37.10 -9.67
N ALA A 257 5.77 -36.41 -10.79
CA ALA A 257 5.66 -37.04 -12.09
C ALA A 257 6.94 -37.84 -12.40
N LYS A 258 6.79 -39.16 -12.49
CA LYS A 258 7.72 -40.02 -13.23
C LYS A 258 7.60 -39.66 -14.71
N SER A 259 8.73 -39.70 -15.42
CA SER A 259 8.81 -39.59 -16.88
C SER A 259 7.83 -40.55 -17.56
N GLY A 260 6.75 -39.99 -18.10
CA GLY A 260 5.74 -40.73 -18.87
C GLY A 260 5.94 -40.52 -20.37
N LYS A 261 5.94 -41.64 -21.12
CA LYS A 261 5.96 -41.70 -22.60
C LYS A 261 4.93 -40.78 -23.24
N LYS A 262 5.29 -40.21 -24.40
CA LYS A 262 4.38 -39.49 -25.30
C LYS A 262 3.12 -40.34 -25.57
N PRO A 263 1.89 -39.78 -25.48
CA PRO A 263 0.70 -40.47 -25.95
C PRO A 263 0.74 -40.60 -27.47
N ALA A 264 0.24 -41.73 -28.00
CA ALA A 264 -0.02 -41.88 -29.42
C ALA A 264 -1.07 -40.86 -29.90
N PRO A 265 -0.99 -40.37 -31.15
CA PRO A 265 -1.94 -39.39 -31.67
C PRO A 265 -3.34 -40.02 -31.82
N ALA A 266 -4.38 -39.26 -31.44
CA ALA A 266 -5.78 -39.62 -31.63
C ALA A 266 -6.16 -39.63 -33.13
N PRO A 267 -7.10 -40.49 -33.57
CA PRO A 267 -7.35 -40.77 -34.99
C PRO A 267 -8.29 -39.77 -35.69
N PHE A 268 -8.52 -38.58 -35.14
CA PHE A 268 -9.34 -37.56 -35.80
C PHE A 268 -8.49 -36.32 -36.10
N GLY A 269 -8.42 -35.98 -37.38
CA GLY A 269 -7.53 -34.97 -37.94
C GLY A 269 -7.66 -33.62 -37.23
N ALA A 270 -6.59 -33.23 -36.55
CA ALA A 270 -6.40 -31.84 -36.17
C ALA A 270 -6.45 -30.98 -37.43
N SER A 271 -7.27 -29.92 -37.41
CA SER A 271 -7.21 -28.88 -38.43
C SER A 271 -5.76 -28.39 -38.51
N LYS A 272 -5.18 -28.41 -39.71
CA LYS A 272 -3.83 -27.90 -39.94
C LYS A 272 -3.78 -26.46 -39.41
N PRO A 273 -2.77 -26.08 -38.61
CA PRO A 273 -2.58 -24.67 -38.28
C PRO A 273 -2.42 -23.93 -39.61
N ALA A 274 -3.28 -22.95 -39.85
CA ALA A 274 -3.14 -22.07 -40.99
C ALA A 274 -1.71 -21.52 -40.99
N LYS A 275 -0.97 -21.70 -42.10
CA LYS A 275 0.34 -21.08 -42.27
C LYS A 275 0.13 -19.58 -42.14
N VAL A 276 0.60 -18.99 -41.03
CA VAL A 276 0.73 -17.55 -40.89
C VAL A 276 1.54 -17.08 -42.10
N VAL A 277 0.92 -16.28 -42.96
CA VAL A 277 1.59 -15.65 -44.10
C VAL A 277 2.65 -14.73 -43.52
N LYS A 278 3.90 -15.20 -43.41
CA LYS A 278 5.03 -14.36 -43.05
C LYS A 278 5.23 -13.39 -44.21
N ASN A 279 5.02 -12.11 -43.96
CA ASN A 279 5.35 -11.09 -44.93
C ASN A 279 6.87 -11.14 -45.17
N PRO A 280 7.33 -11.39 -46.41
CA PRO A 280 8.76 -11.53 -46.74
C PRO A 280 9.55 -10.23 -46.54
N LEU A 281 8.88 -9.11 -46.22
CA LEU A 281 9.51 -7.84 -45.86
C LEU A 281 9.93 -7.75 -44.39
N PHE A 282 9.50 -8.67 -43.52
CA PHE A 282 9.82 -8.65 -42.09
C PHE A 282 10.76 -9.79 -41.71
N ASP A 283 12.07 -9.50 -41.75
CA ASP A 283 13.13 -10.39 -41.26
C ASP A 283 13.56 -10.04 -39.83
N ALA A 284 13.84 -11.08 -39.04
CA ALA A 284 14.38 -10.90 -37.69
C ALA A 284 15.88 -10.61 -37.77
N HIS A 285 16.29 -9.41 -37.35
CA HIS A 285 17.70 -9.01 -37.21
C HIS A 285 18.07 -8.84 -35.73
N PRO A 286 18.27 -9.95 -34.98
CA PRO A 286 18.63 -9.87 -33.58
C PRO A 286 20.04 -9.29 -33.42
N LYS A 287 20.18 -8.35 -32.50
CA LYS A 287 21.47 -7.77 -32.11
C LYS A 287 22.12 -8.62 -31.03
N ASN A 288 23.43 -8.83 -31.14
CA ASN A 288 24.24 -9.47 -30.13
C ASN A 288 24.89 -8.41 -29.24
N PHE A 289 24.46 -8.30 -27.99
CA PHE A 289 25.02 -7.34 -27.03
C PHE A 289 26.18 -7.92 -26.20
N GLY A 290 26.89 -8.91 -26.74
CA GLY A 290 28.17 -9.37 -26.20
C GLY A 290 29.24 -8.27 -26.22
N ILE A 291 30.32 -8.48 -25.47
CA ILE A 291 31.45 -7.54 -25.46
C ILE A 291 32.06 -7.49 -26.87
N GLY A 292 32.19 -6.29 -27.44
CA GLY A 292 32.77 -6.08 -28.77
C GLY A 292 31.87 -6.41 -29.95
N GLN A 293 30.58 -6.66 -29.72
CA GLN A 293 29.58 -6.93 -30.76
C GLN A 293 28.74 -5.65 -31.00
N ASP A 294 27.41 -5.73 -31.00
CA ASP A 294 26.55 -4.57 -31.20
C ASP A 294 26.60 -3.57 -30.03
N ILE A 295 26.24 -2.31 -30.33
CA ILE A 295 26.13 -1.23 -29.33
C ILE A 295 25.20 -1.67 -28.22
N GLN A 296 25.66 -1.51 -26.97
CA GLN A 296 24.90 -1.86 -25.78
C GLN A 296 23.56 -1.11 -25.75
N PRO A 297 22.47 -1.78 -25.37
CA PRO A 297 21.19 -1.12 -25.19
C PRO A 297 21.28 -0.14 -24.02
N LYS A 298 20.36 0.82 -23.98
CA LYS A 298 20.20 1.68 -22.81
C LYS A 298 19.85 0.81 -21.61
N LYS A 299 20.62 0.95 -20.52
CA LYS A 299 20.45 0.21 -19.26
C LYS A 299 20.18 1.20 -18.14
N ASP A 300 19.58 0.71 -17.04
CA ASP A 300 19.51 1.51 -15.82
C ASP A 300 20.93 1.75 -15.26
N LEU A 301 21.38 2.98 -15.38
CA LEU A 301 22.68 3.43 -14.88
C LEU A 301 22.58 4.15 -13.53
N THR A 302 21.41 4.19 -12.88
CA THR A 302 21.14 4.96 -11.64
C THR A 302 22.18 4.71 -10.55
N ARG A 303 22.70 3.47 -10.44
CA ARG A 303 23.76 3.10 -9.49
C ARG A 303 25.13 3.71 -9.81
N PHE A 304 25.42 3.94 -11.09
CA PHE A 304 26.69 4.42 -11.63
C PHE A 304 26.68 5.91 -11.97
N VAL A 305 25.52 6.57 -11.86
CA VAL A 305 25.38 8.03 -12.02
C VAL A 305 26.35 8.76 -11.11
N LYS A 306 27.02 9.78 -11.66
CA LYS A 306 27.74 10.79 -10.88
C LYS A 306 26.70 11.70 -10.21
N TRP A 307 26.29 11.32 -9.02
CA TRP A 307 25.26 12.05 -8.27
C TRP A 307 25.70 13.48 -7.92
N PRO A 308 24.78 14.46 -7.92
CA PRO A 308 25.04 15.80 -7.41
C PRO A 308 25.60 15.78 -5.99
N GLU A 309 26.38 16.79 -5.63
CA GLU A 309 27.09 16.84 -4.36
C GLU A 309 26.20 16.70 -3.13
N TYR A 310 25.08 17.40 -3.07
CA TYR A 310 24.16 17.32 -1.93
C TYR A 310 23.64 15.89 -1.70
N VAL A 311 23.36 15.13 -2.77
CA VAL A 311 22.94 13.73 -2.69
C VAL A 311 24.08 12.86 -2.15
N ARG A 312 25.31 13.09 -2.62
CA ARG A 312 26.49 12.36 -2.14
C ARG A 312 26.73 12.61 -0.66
N LEU A 313 26.71 13.88 -0.22
CA LEU A 313 26.92 14.27 1.18
C LEU A 313 25.86 13.68 2.10
N GLN A 314 24.57 13.74 1.74
CA GLN A 314 23.49 13.14 2.54
C GLN A 314 23.65 11.62 2.67
N ARG A 315 23.98 10.92 1.57
CA ARG A 315 24.23 9.46 1.59
C ARG A 315 25.46 9.12 2.41
N GLN A 316 26.55 9.87 2.26
CA GLN A 316 27.79 9.69 3.03
C GLN A 316 27.56 9.92 4.52
N LYS A 317 26.78 10.94 4.92
CA LYS A 317 26.38 11.18 6.32
C LYS A 317 25.69 9.96 6.93
N VAL A 318 24.70 9.39 6.23
CA VAL A 318 24.00 8.16 6.69
C VAL A 318 24.95 6.98 6.81
N VAL A 319 25.84 6.78 5.83
CA VAL A 319 26.82 5.70 5.89
C VAL A 319 27.77 5.90 7.06
N LEU A 320 28.24 7.13 7.30
CA LEU A 320 29.16 7.45 8.39
C LEU A 320 28.53 7.13 9.75
N HIS A 321 27.28 7.52 9.99
CA HIS A 321 26.54 7.16 11.21
C HIS A 321 26.39 5.65 11.41
N GLN A 322 26.29 4.87 10.34
CA GLN A 322 26.26 3.40 10.44
C GLN A 322 27.65 2.82 10.72
N ARG A 323 28.73 3.42 10.22
CA ARG A 323 30.11 2.90 10.37
C ARG A 323 30.72 3.23 11.72
N LEU A 324 30.53 4.45 12.20
CA LEU A 324 31.10 4.89 13.47
C LEU A 324 30.38 4.21 14.64
N LYS A 325 31.08 4.04 15.76
CA LYS A 325 30.45 3.65 17.03
C LYS A 325 29.69 4.86 17.57
N VAL A 326 28.38 4.73 17.68
CA VAL A 326 27.49 5.82 18.10
C VAL A 326 27.27 5.72 19.62
N PRO A 327 27.50 6.81 20.38
CA PRO A 327 27.29 6.82 21.82
C PRO A 327 25.84 6.44 22.20
N PRO A 328 25.63 5.74 23.33
CA PRO A 328 24.28 5.29 23.76
C PRO A 328 23.24 6.42 23.84
N ALA A 329 23.67 7.62 24.27
CA ALA A 329 22.82 8.81 24.37
C ALA A 329 22.22 9.25 23.02
N ILE A 330 22.88 8.94 21.90
CA ILE A 330 22.37 9.22 20.55
C ILE A 330 21.70 7.96 19.98
N ALA A 331 22.30 6.78 20.22
CA ALA A 331 21.80 5.51 19.72
C ALA A 331 20.36 5.20 20.18
N GLN A 332 19.96 5.67 21.36
CA GLN A 332 18.58 5.50 21.87
C GLN A 332 17.51 6.04 20.90
N PHE A 333 17.80 7.06 20.08
CA PHE A 333 16.85 7.59 19.10
C PHE A 333 16.64 6.67 17.88
N SER A 334 17.53 5.70 17.66
CA SER A 334 17.30 4.66 16.65
C SER A 334 16.26 3.62 17.09
N HIS A 335 15.98 3.52 18.40
CA HIS A 335 15.00 2.60 18.98
C HIS A 335 13.63 3.28 19.12
N THR A 336 12.90 3.32 18.01
CA THR A 336 11.58 3.94 17.94
C THR A 336 10.44 2.96 18.28
N LEU A 337 9.31 3.51 18.73
CA LEU A 337 8.09 2.78 19.03
C LEU A 337 7.63 2.00 17.79
N ASP A 338 7.10 0.80 17.99
CA ASP A 338 6.60 -0.02 16.90
C ASP A 338 5.40 0.64 16.21
N LYS A 339 5.12 0.21 14.97
CA LYS A 339 4.12 0.84 14.12
C LYS A 339 2.71 0.77 14.73
N ASN A 340 2.37 -0.32 15.42
CA ASN A 340 1.02 -0.55 15.92
C ASN A 340 0.73 0.34 17.12
N THR A 341 1.63 0.35 18.12
CA THR A 341 1.49 1.24 19.29
C THR A 341 1.64 2.70 18.89
N ALA A 342 2.51 3.03 17.92
CA ALA A 342 2.56 4.40 17.37
C ALA A 342 1.24 4.81 16.72
N THR A 343 0.56 3.91 16.01
CA THR A 343 -0.75 4.24 15.39
C THR A 343 -1.81 4.54 16.44
N GLN A 344 -1.86 3.76 17.53
CA GLN A 344 -2.75 4.03 18.68
C GLN A 344 -2.43 5.38 19.33
N LEU A 345 -1.14 5.65 19.58
CA LEU A 345 -0.69 6.93 20.10
C LEU A 345 -1.14 8.11 19.23
N PHE A 346 -0.95 8.05 17.91
CA PHE A 346 -1.34 9.14 17.02
C PHE A 346 -2.86 9.29 16.91
N LYS A 347 -3.65 8.21 17.01
CA LYS A 347 -5.11 8.30 17.11
C LYS A 347 -5.53 9.07 18.36
N LEU A 348 -4.94 8.76 19.52
CA LEU A 348 -5.17 9.50 20.76
C LEU A 348 -4.75 10.97 20.61
N LEU A 349 -3.54 11.26 20.14
CA LEU A 349 -3.04 12.63 19.95
C LEU A 349 -3.93 13.46 19.01
N ASN A 350 -4.52 12.84 17.98
CA ASN A 350 -5.43 13.52 17.06
C ASN A 350 -6.75 13.96 17.71
N LYS A 351 -7.22 13.30 18.78
CA LYS A 351 -8.39 13.73 19.56
C LYS A 351 -8.10 15.00 20.40
N TYR A 352 -6.84 15.23 20.74
CA TYR A 352 -6.38 16.31 21.63
C TYR A 352 -5.57 17.37 20.89
N ARG A 353 -5.87 17.61 19.61
CA ARG A 353 -5.15 18.64 18.83
C ARG A 353 -5.44 20.04 19.39
N PRO A 354 -4.43 20.93 19.44
CA PRO A 354 -4.67 22.32 19.77
C PRO A 354 -5.47 23.02 18.66
N GLU A 355 -6.28 24.02 19.02
CA GLU A 355 -7.07 24.79 18.07
C GLU A 355 -6.22 25.41 16.95
N THR A 356 -6.78 25.45 15.75
CA THR A 356 -6.22 26.21 14.63
C THR A 356 -6.42 27.71 14.83
N LYS A 357 -5.71 28.54 14.05
CA LYS A 357 -5.91 29.99 14.09
C LYS A 357 -7.34 30.39 13.70
N GLN A 358 -7.97 29.66 12.78
CA GLN A 358 -9.33 29.94 12.32
C GLN A 358 -10.35 29.56 13.38
N GLU A 359 -10.20 28.38 14.00
CA GLU A 359 -11.04 27.94 15.13
C GLU A 359 -10.91 28.88 16.32
N LYS A 360 -9.68 29.31 16.63
CA LYS A 360 -9.43 30.29 17.70
C LYS A 360 -10.15 31.61 17.42
N LYS A 361 -10.07 32.10 16.17
CA LYS A 361 -10.76 33.33 15.77
C LYS A 361 -12.27 33.15 15.93
N ALA A 362 -12.84 32.07 15.40
CA ALA A 362 -14.27 31.79 15.52
C ALA A 362 -14.74 31.68 16.97
N ARG A 363 -13.93 31.05 17.85
CA ARG A 363 -14.21 30.96 19.28
C ARG A 363 -14.23 32.34 19.94
N LEU A 364 -13.21 33.16 19.69
CA LEU A 364 -13.13 34.51 20.25
C LEU A 364 -14.24 35.43 19.71
N ASP A 365 -14.58 35.31 18.42
CA ASP A 365 -15.68 36.07 17.81
C ASP A 365 -17.03 35.66 18.42
N ALA A 366 -17.25 34.37 18.69
CA ALA A 366 -18.44 33.87 19.35
C ALA A 366 -18.51 34.29 20.83
N GLU A 367 -17.40 34.21 21.54
CA GLU A 367 -17.27 34.65 22.94
C GLU A 367 -17.53 36.15 23.06
N ALA A 368 -16.93 36.96 22.18
CA ALA A 368 -17.14 38.41 22.16
C ALA A 368 -18.61 38.79 21.87
N LYS A 369 -19.29 38.06 20.97
CA LYS A 369 -20.72 38.26 20.71
C LYS A 369 -21.59 37.91 21.93
N ALA A 370 -21.33 36.76 22.56
CA ALA A 370 -22.08 36.33 23.74
C ALA A 370 -21.95 37.34 24.90
N VAL A 371 -20.73 37.84 25.14
CA VAL A 371 -20.47 38.88 26.15
C VAL A 371 -21.17 40.20 25.78
N ALA A 372 -21.15 40.60 24.51
CA ALA A 372 -21.84 41.81 24.04
C ALA A 372 -23.37 41.72 24.18
N GLU A 373 -23.94 40.52 24.06
CA GLU A 373 -25.36 40.23 24.26
C GLU A 373 -25.76 40.11 25.74
N GLY A 374 -24.84 40.37 26.67
CA GLY A 374 -25.11 40.39 28.11
C GLY A 374 -25.24 39.00 28.74
N GLN A 375 -24.82 37.94 28.04
CA GLN A 375 -24.62 36.64 28.67
C GLN A 375 -23.38 36.74 29.55
N GLU A 376 -23.53 36.55 30.87
CA GLU A 376 -22.40 36.52 31.80
C GLU A 376 -21.32 35.55 31.29
N ASP A 377 -20.06 35.99 31.39
CA ASP A 377 -18.86 35.20 31.16
C ASP A 377 -19.08 33.74 31.64
N THR A 378 -19.30 32.81 30.71
CA THR A 378 -19.28 31.37 30.97
C THR A 378 -17.86 30.90 31.23
N LYS A 379 -17.14 31.59 32.13
CA LYS A 379 -15.84 31.22 32.72
C LYS A 379 -15.87 29.87 33.46
N LYS A 380 -17.00 29.16 33.45
CA LYS A 380 -17.19 27.82 34.03
C LYS A 380 -16.99 26.68 33.03
N ASP A 381 -16.64 26.94 31.78
CA ASP A 381 -16.27 25.85 30.88
C ASP A 381 -14.92 25.25 31.30
N LYS A 382 -14.92 23.91 31.44
CA LYS A 382 -13.73 23.13 31.83
C LYS A 382 -12.59 23.46 30.88
N LYS A 383 -11.42 23.78 31.45
CA LYS A 383 -10.20 24.10 30.70
C LYS A 383 -9.97 23.09 29.57
N PRO A 384 -9.84 23.54 28.31
CA PRO A 384 -9.72 22.64 27.18
C PRO A 384 -8.44 21.80 27.30
N LEU A 385 -8.62 20.49 27.16
CA LEU A 385 -7.54 19.51 27.17
C LEU A 385 -6.99 19.38 25.75
N PHE A 386 -5.70 19.66 25.59
CA PHE A 386 -5.00 19.52 24.32
C PHE A 386 -3.52 19.22 24.55
N VAL A 387 -2.89 18.61 23.55
CA VAL A 387 -1.48 18.26 23.52
C VAL A 387 -0.63 19.52 23.64
N LYS A 388 0.30 19.52 24.60
CA LYS A 388 1.28 20.59 24.77
C LYS A 388 2.47 20.35 23.87
N TYR A 389 3.01 21.43 23.33
CA TYR A 389 4.13 21.37 22.38
C TYR A 389 5.09 22.53 22.62
N GLY A 390 6.27 22.43 22.01
CA GLY A 390 7.36 23.37 22.20
C GLY A 390 8.31 22.90 23.28
N LEU A 391 9.60 22.84 22.95
CA LEU A 391 10.62 22.20 23.78
C LEU A 391 10.64 22.73 25.22
N ASN A 392 10.75 24.05 25.38
CA ASN A 392 10.85 24.69 26.69
C ASN A 392 9.60 24.45 27.55
N HIS A 393 8.41 24.52 26.93
CA HIS A 393 7.15 24.27 27.64
C HIS A 393 7.06 22.81 28.08
N CYS A 394 7.36 21.86 27.19
CA CYS A 394 7.35 20.44 27.51
C CYS A 394 8.35 20.09 28.61
N VAL A 395 9.56 20.67 28.59
CA VAL A 395 10.57 20.49 29.66
C VAL A 395 10.03 20.96 31.01
N ALA A 396 9.44 22.16 31.09
CA ALA A 396 8.85 22.67 32.32
C ALA A 396 7.71 21.77 32.86
N LEU A 397 6.92 21.14 31.96
CA LEU A 397 5.88 20.19 32.36
C LEU A 397 6.44 18.87 32.90
N ILE A 398 7.58 18.42 32.39
CA ILE A 398 8.28 17.23 32.88
C ILE A 398 8.87 17.50 34.27
N GLU A 399 9.54 18.64 34.45
CA GLU A 399 10.13 19.07 35.72
C GLU A 399 9.07 19.29 36.80
N SER A 400 7.91 19.85 36.43
CA SER A 400 6.79 20.02 37.36
C SER A 400 5.98 18.73 37.59
N LYS A 401 6.36 17.60 36.98
CA LYS A 401 5.64 16.31 37.00
C LYS A 401 4.16 16.41 36.60
N LYS A 402 3.82 17.39 35.76
CA LYS A 402 2.47 17.60 35.19
C LYS A 402 2.27 16.88 33.86
N ALA A 403 3.28 16.15 33.39
CA ALA A 403 3.26 15.38 32.17
C ALA A 403 2.94 13.91 32.47
N ASN A 404 1.87 13.39 31.88
CA ASN A 404 1.51 11.97 31.99
C ASN A 404 2.21 11.11 30.93
N LEU A 405 2.48 11.68 29.75
CA LEU A 405 3.21 11.02 28.67
C LEU A 405 3.99 12.04 27.83
N VAL A 406 5.24 11.71 27.51
CA VAL A 406 6.11 12.52 26.64
C VAL A 406 6.42 11.77 25.35
N VAL A 407 6.26 12.44 24.21
CA VAL A 407 6.50 11.89 22.87
C VAL A 407 7.64 12.66 22.22
N ILE A 408 8.72 11.98 21.86
CA ILE A 408 9.95 12.58 21.33
C ILE A 408 10.16 12.11 19.88
N ALA A 409 10.50 13.01 18.96
CA ALA A 409 10.86 12.62 17.59
C ALA A 409 12.30 12.10 17.50
N HIS A 410 12.53 11.11 16.64
CA HIS A 410 13.86 10.53 16.43
C HIS A 410 14.80 11.31 15.50
N ASP A 411 14.26 12.18 14.65
CA ASP A 411 14.91 12.85 13.50
C ASP A 411 15.03 14.37 13.72
N VAL A 412 15.22 14.76 14.99
CA VAL A 412 15.48 16.15 15.37
C VAL A 412 16.92 16.50 15.00
N ASP A 413 17.07 17.65 14.34
CA ASP A 413 18.35 18.22 13.93
C ASP A 413 18.25 19.71 14.24
N PRO A 414 19.06 20.27 15.17
CA PRO A 414 20.15 19.63 15.92
C PRO A 414 19.69 18.64 17.03
N ILE A 415 20.43 17.55 17.24
CA ILE A 415 20.07 16.46 18.17
C ILE A 415 20.19 16.86 19.65
N GLU A 416 21.02 17.85 19.94
CA GLU A 416 21.29 18.42 21.27
C GLU A 416 20.00 18.93 21.93
N LEU A 417 19.02 19.34 21.12
CA LEU A 417 17.72 19.79 21.59
C LEU A 417 16.92 18.72 22.32
N VAL A 418 17.12 17.44 22.01
CA VAL A 418 16.32 16.34 22.59
C VAL A 418 17.14 15.30 23.32
N VAL A 419 18.48 15.29 23.18
CA VAL A 419 19.36 14.25 23.75
C VAL A 419 19.20 14.07 25.27
N PHE A 420 18.95 15.16 26.00
CA PHE A 420 18.80 15.15 27.46
C PHE A 420 17.39 14.74 27.92
N VAL A 421 16.38 14.82 27.05
CA VAL A 421 14.97 14.66 27.43
C VAL A 421 14.66 13.26 27.96
N PRO A 422 15.12 12.13 27.35
CA PRO A 422 14.92 10.80 27.93
C PRO A 422 15.52 10.65 29.34
N ALA A 423 16.65 11.30 29.61
CA ALA A 423 17.26 11.29 30.94
C ALA A 423 16.41 12.09 31.95
N LEU A 424 15.90 13.25 31.53
CA LEU A 424 15.00 14.09 32.32
C LEU A 424 13.70 13.35 32.66
N CYS A 425 13.02 12.76 31.66
CA CYS A 425 11.78 11.99 31.87
C CYS A 425 11.99 10.87 32.89
N ARG A 426 13.09 10.11 32.78
CA ARG A 426 13.43 9.04 33.74
C ARG A 426 13.66 9.58 35.15
N LYS A 427 14.43 10.68 35.28
CA LYS A 427 14.70 11.31 36.59
C LYS A 427 13.42 11.79 37.26
N MET A 428 12.48 12.32 36.48
CA MET A 428 11.20 12.82 36.99
C MET A 428 10.11 11.75 37.14
N GLY A 429 10.38 10.51 36.71
CA GLY A 429 9.41 9.40 36.75
C GLY A 429 8.32 9.50 35.69
N VAL A 430 8.52 10.30 34.64
CA VAL A 430 7.56 10.52 33.56
C VAL A 430 7.78 9.49 32.44
N PRO A 431 6.73 8.76 32.01
CA PRO A 431 6.80 7.85 30.86
C PRO A 431 7.10 8.61 29.57
N TYR A 432 8.01 8.06 28.76
CA TYR A 432 8.34 8.65 27.45
C TYR A 432 8.39 7.60 26.34
N VAL A 433 8.18 8.06 25.12
CA VAL A 433 8.33 7.26 23.89
C VAL A 433 9.10 8.04 22.83
N ILE A 434 9.83 7.32 22.00
CA ILE A 434 10.51 7.88 20.83
C ILE A 434 9.77 7.41 19.58
N VAL A 435 9.32 8.34 18.74
CA VAL A 435 8.54 8.03 17.53
C VAL A 435 9.26 8.44 16.26
N LYS A 436 8.88 7.78 15.16
CA LYS A 436 9.36 8.13 13.83
C LYS A 436 8.70 9.41 13.31
N SER A 437 9.54 10.31 12.82
CA SER A 437 9.23 11.56 12.13
C SER A 437 8.73 12.72 13.01
N LYS A 438 9.54 13.79 13.08
CA LYS A 438 9.15 15.11 13.64
C LYS A 438 8.07 15.81 12.82
N ALA A 439 7.97 15.50 11.52
CA ALA A 439 6.92 16.03 10.67
C ALA A 439 5.55 15.51 11.11
N ARG A 440 5.45 14.22 11.45
CA ARG A 440 4.22 13.62 12.00
C ARG A 440 3.79 14.23 13.33
N LEU A 441 4.74 14.58 14.21
CA LEU A 441 4.40 15.34 15.42
C LEU A 441 3.94 16.76 15.09
N GLY A 442 4.55 17.39 14.08
CA GLY A 442 4.17 18.71 13.60
C GLY A 442 2.73 18.77 13.12
N THR A 443 2.28 17.78 12.34
CA THR A 443 0.91 17.75 11.81
C THR A 443 -0.15 17.75 12.90
N VAL A 444 0.07 17.02 14.00
CA VAL A 444 -0.83 17.00 15.18
C VAL A 444 -1.06 18.43 15.69
N VAL A 445 -0.02 19.25 15.76
CA VAL A 445 -0.08 20.62 16.34
C VAL A 445 -0.15 21.74 15.30
N HIS A 446 -0.50 21.41 14.05
CA HIS A 446 -0.63 22.36 12.94
C HIS A 446 0.67 23.13 12.65
N LYS A 447 1.82 22.46 12.78
CA LYS A 447 3.15 22.98 12.43
C LYS A 447 3.82 22.08 11.38
N LYS A 448 4.85 22.61 10.70
CA LYS A 448 5.65 21.80 9.76
C LYS A 448 6.38 20.66 10.48
N THR A 449 6.90 20.94 11.68
CA THR A 449 7.61 19.96 12.52
C THR A 449 7.38 20.26 14.00
N ALA A 450 7.50 19.24 14.84
CA ALA A 450 7.60 19.38 16.29
C ALA A 450 8.61 18.35 16.84
N ALA A 451 9.50 18.78 17.74
CA ALA A 451 10.51 17.91 18.32
C ALA A 451 9.96 17.03 19.46
N ILE A 452 9.03 17.59 20.23
CA ILE A 452 8.43 16.98 21.43
C ILE A 452 6.96 17.37 21.54
N LEU A 453 6.14 16.42 21.98
CA LEU A 453 4.76 16.62 22.41
C LEU A 453 4.58 16.06 23.82
N THR A 454 3.67 16.64 24.59
CA THR A 454 3.37 16.22 25.96
C THR A 454 1.87 16.17 26.19
N LEU A 455 1.38 15.05 26.74
CA LEU A 455 0.02 14.92 27.25
C LEU A 455 0.03 15.14 28.77
N GLN A 456 -0.76 16.09 29.23
CA GLN A 456 -0.96 16.33 30.67
C GLN A 456 -2.10 15.48 31.19
N ASP A 457 -3.28 15.61 30.60
CA ASP A 457 -4.48 14.91 31.02
C ASP A 457 -5.35 14.59 29.79
N VAL A 458 -6.23 13.61 29.93
CA VAL A 458 -7.19 13.19 28.91
C VAL A 458 -8.60 13.14 29.52
N ARG A 459 -9.62 13.10 28.66
CA ARG A 459 -11.00 12.85 29.08
C ARG A 459 -11.08 11.46 29.71
N SER A 460 -12.04 11.27 30.62
CA SER A 460 -12.24 10.00 31.32
C SER A 460 -12.43 8.80 30.38
N GLU A 461 -13.10 9.00 29.25
CA GLU A 461 -13.32 7.99 28.20
C GLU A 461 -12.03 7.48 27.53
N ASP A 462 -11.01 8.33 27.45
CA ASP A 462 -9.73 8.01 26.81
C ASP A 462 -8.66 7.53 27.80
N GLN A 463 -8.95 7.54 29.11
CA GLN A 463 -7.99 7.21 30.16
C GLN A 463 -7.44 5.78 30.03
N LYS A 464 -8.26 4.84 29.56
CA LYS A 464 -7.85 3.44 29.30
C LYS A 464 -6.90 3.33 28.09
N GLU A 465 -7.11 4.14 27.05
CA GLU A 465 -6.23 4.18 25.88
C GLU A 465 -4.87 4.75 26.28
N LEU A 466 -4.87 5.85 27.05
CA LEU A 466 -3.65 6.44 27.59
C LEU A 466 -2.89 5.48 28.50
N SER A 467 -3.56 4.79 29.43
CA SER A 467 -2.90 3.87 30.37
C SER A 467 -2.25 2.68 29.67
N THR A 468 -2.86 2.19 28.58
CA THR A 468 -2.30 1.12 27.74
C THR A 468 -1.01 1.59 27.06
N ILE A 469 -1.02 2.79 26.46
CA ILE A 469 0.15 3.38 25.82
C ILE A 469 1.27 3.67 26.85
N VAL A 470 0.92 4.21 28.01
CA VAL A 470 1.87 4.47 29.10
C VAL A 470 2.53 3.19 29.60
N SER A 471 1.76 2.10 29.72
CA SER A 471 2.30 0.80 30.12
C SER A 471 3.30 0.27 29.09
N ALA A 472 2.95 0.35 27.80
CA ALA A 472 3.87 -0.02 26.71
C ALA A 472 5.11 0.89 26.66
N ALA A 473 4.96 2.19 26.97
CA ALA A 473 6.07 3.14 27.04
C ALA A 473 7.06 2.76 28.14
N LYS A 474 6.57 2.45 29.35
CA LYS A 474 7.42 2.07 30.48
C LYS A 474 8.24 0.82 30.16
N ILE A 475 7.59 -0.23 29.68
CA ILE A 475 8.22 -1.52 29.33
C ILE A 475 9.31 -1.35 28.27
N ASN A 476 9.08 -0.49 27.27
CA ASN A 476 10.01 -0.33 26.15
C ASN A 476 11.14 0.68 26.41
N TYR A 477 10.93 1.65 27.30
CA TYR A 477 11.83 2.81 27.44
C TYR A 477 12.30 3.10 28.87
N ASN A 478 11.38 3.26 29.82
CA ASN A 478 11.73 3.64 31.19
C ASN A 478 12.38 2.47 31.93
N ASP A 479 11.81 1.27 31.82
CA ASP A 479 12.25 0.10 32.57
C ASP A 479 13.54 -0.49 31.96
N LYS A 480 13.77 -0.28 30.66
CA LYS A 480 15.00 -0.66 29.94
C LYS A 480 16.10 0.39 30.02
N ALA A 481 16.03 1.33 30.96
CA ALA A 481 16.92 2.47 31.03
C ALA A 481 18.42 2.10 31.07
N ASP A 482 18.77 1.07 31.84
CA ASP A 482 20.16 0.65 32.02
C ASP A 482 20.72 -0.10 30.80
N GLU A 483 19.89 -0.88 30.11
CA GLU A 483 20.23 -1.50 28.83
C GLU A 483 20.50 -0.41 27.78
N ILE A 484 19.58 0.56 27.67
CA ILE A 484 19.71 1.69 26.72
C ILE A 484 20.98 2.51 27.00
N ARG A 485 21.34 2.74 28.26
CA ARG A 485 22.54 3.50 28.64
C ARG A 485 23.85 2.79 28.29
N ARG A 486 23.85 1.46 28.22
CA ARG A 486 25.05 0.65 27.95
C ARG A 486 25.18 0.26 26.48
N THR A 487 24.07 0.30 25.73
CA THR A 487 24.02 -0.17 24.34
C THR A 487 24.58 0.88 23.38
N TRP A 488 25.75 0.59 22.80
CA TRP A 488 26.34 1.38 21.74
C TRP A 488 25.67 1.08 20.40
N GLY A 489 25.45 2.11 19.59
CA GLY A 489 24.93 2.00 18.24
C GLY A 489 26.03 1.96 17.17
N GLY A 490 25.62 1.77 15.92
CA GLY A 490 26.53 1.83 14.77
C GLY A 490 27.54 0.67 14.73
N GLY A 491 28.74 0.93 14.23
CA GLY A 491 29.76 -0.11 14.04
C GLY A 491 29.33 -1.19 13.04
N LEU A 492 28.61 -0.84 11.98
CA LEU A 492 28.14 -1.79 10.97
C LEU A 492 29.03 -1.75 9.74
N ARG A 493 29.54 -2.89 9.27
CA ARG A 493 30.26 -3.01 8.00
C ARG A 493 29.32 -2.84 6.80
N GLY A 494 29.88 -2.43 5.66
CA GLY A 494 29.16 -2.36 4.39
C GLY A 494 29.01 -3.74 3.73
N ASN A 495 27.99 -3.89 2.88
CA ASN A 495 27.60 -5.17 2.29
C ASN A 495 28.76 -5.94 1.62
N LYS A 496 29.63 -5.24 0.86
CA LYS A 496 30.80 -5.86 0.21
C LYS A 496 31.78 -6.45 1.24
N SER A 497 32.04 -5.73 2.32
CA SER A 497 32.94 -6.17 3.40
C SER A 497 32.34 -7.31 4.20
N THR A 498 31.03 -7.24 4.50
CA THR A 498 30.27 -8.32 5.17
C THR A 498 30.33 -9.61 4.36
N GLU A 499 30.10 -9.53 3.04
CA GLU A 499 30.13 -10.70 2.17
C GLU A 499 31.55 -11.28 2.01
N LYS A 500 32.57 -10.42 1.95
CA LYS A 500 33.98 -10.85 1.97
C LYS A 500 34.30 -11.68 3.21
N LEU A 501 33.87 -11.23 4.40
CA LEU A 501 34.08 -11.96 5.65
C LEU A 501 33.29 -13.27 5.68
N ARG A 502 32.03 -13.24 5.24
CA ARG A 502 31.20 -14.45 5.15
C ARG A 502 31.82 -15.51 4.24
N ARG A 503 32.34 -15.10 3.08
CA ARG A 503 33.04 -16.00 2.16
C ARG A 503 34.32 -16.58 2.78
N ARG A 504 35.08 -15.79 3.52
CA ARG A 504 36.27 -16.26 4.26
C ARG A 504 35.91 -17.25 5.36
N ALA A 505 34.90 -16.95 6.17
CA ALA A 505 34.41 -17.85 7.22
C ALA A 505 33.92 -19.18 6.61
N LYS A 506 33.15 -19.12 5.51
CA LYS A 506 32.70 -20.30 4.78
C LYS A 506 33.88 -21.13 4.25
N ALA A 507 34.92 -20.48 3.71
CA ALA A 507 36.13 -21.16 3.26
C ALA A 507 36.92 -21.82 4.40
N ALA A 508 36.86 -21.24 5.61
CA ALA A 508 37.44 -21.79 6.82
C ALA A 508 36.54 -22.83 7.54
N GLY A 509 35.44 -23.27 6.92
CA GLY A 509 34.51 -24.25 7.50
C GLY A 509 33.61 -23.69 8.61
N GLN A 510 33.60 -22.37 8.83
CA GLN A 510 32.81 -21.72 9.86
C GLN A 510 31.48 -21.18 9.30
N ALA A 511 30.39 -21.41 10.04
CA ALA A 511 29.09 -20.80 9.76
C ALA A 511 29.00 -19.42 10.43
N MET A 512 29.28 -18.35 9.68
CA MET A 512 29.12 -16.98 10.16
C MET A 512 27.79 -16.40 9.70
N THR A 513 26.95 -15.97 10.64
CA THR A 513 25.69 -15.29 10.32
C THR A 513 25.97 -13.92 9.71
N LYS A 514 25.06 -13.43 8.85
CA LYS A 514 25.18 -12.10 8.26
C LYS A 514 25.26 -10.99 9.32
N ALA A 515 24.50 -11.13 10.41
CA ALA A 515 24.50 -10.17 11.52
C ALA A 515 25.85 -10.13 12.24
N ALA A 516 26.48 -11.29 12.49
CA ALA A 516 27.81 -11.37 13.08
C ALA A 516 28.88 -10.78 12.16
N ALA A 517 28.84 -11.09 10.85
CA ALA A 517 29.77 -10.52 9.87
C ALA A 517 29.62 -9.00 9.71
N GLN A 518 28.41 -8.48 9.97
CA GLN A 518 28.07 -7.07 9.78
C GLN A 518 28.47 -6.20 10.97
N LYS A 519 28.55 -6.71 12.20
CA LYS A 519 29.04 -5.93 13.35
C LYS A 519 30.57 -5.85 13.35
N LEU A 520 31.13 -4.65 13.53
CA LEU A 520 32.57 -4.38 13.56
C LEU A 520 33.25 -5.06 14.73
#